data_AF-A0A6A7KX16-F1
#
_entry.id   AF-A0A6A7KX16-F1
#
_cell.length_a   1.000
_cell.length_b   1.000
_cell.length_c   1.000
_cell.angle_alpha   90.00
_cell.angle_beta   90.00
_cell.angle_gamma   90.00
#
_symmetry.space_group_name_H-M   'P 1'
#
loop_
_entity.id
_entity.type
_entity.pdbx_description
1 polymer ?
#
loop_
_entity_poly.entity_id
_entity_poly.type
_entity_poly.pdbx_seq_one_letter_code
_entity_poly.pdbx_strand_id
1 'polypeptide(L)'
;MALEIHLKGRSQAAFVGFRGRERASVFIKRGRDMEYIRRGMSFRRVKPDRSIETAKVLSVVMDGQQIPHVRYEINVERPSRAAVFKDGPRILSLSTFTDTYRERGGR
;
A
#
# COMPACT_ATOMS: atom_id res chain seq x y z
N MET A 1 -16.54 -20.77 9.94
CA MET A 1 -15.87 -20.33 11.17
C MET A 1 -15.17 -19.02 10.87
N ALA A 2 -15.75 -17.89 11.27
CA ALA A 2 -15.17 -16.56 11.04
C ALA A 2 -14.20 -16.25 12.19
N LEU A 3 -12.96 -15.88 11.85
CA LEU A 3 -11.95 -15.49 12.83
C LEU A 3 -12.25 -14.06 13.29
N GLU A 4 -12.78 -13.91 14.51
CA GLU A 4 -12.86 -12.60 15.17
C GLU A 4 -11.45 -12.13 15.52
N ILE A 5 -11.06 -10.98 15.01
CA ILE A 5 -9.75 -10.39 15.31
C ILE A 5 -9.98 -9.15 16.17
N HIS A 6 -9.68 -9.28 17.46
CA HIS A 6 -9.79 -8.20 18.44
C HIS A 6 -8.52 -7.34 18.38
N LEU A 7 -8.64 -6.05 18.08
CA LEU A 7 -7.51 -5.18 17.74
C LEU A 7 -7.41 -3.94 18.67
N LYS A 8 -6.34 -3.83 19.47
CA LYS A 8 -5.98 -2.65 20.30
C LYS A 8 -4.65 -2.03 19.84
N GLY A 9 -4.59 -0.69 19.77
CA GLY A 9 -3.34 0.08 19.62
C GLY A 9 -2.99 0.56 18.20
N ARG A 10 -2.03 1.50 18.11
CA ARG A 10 -1.71 2.34 16.93
C ARG A 10 -1.31 1.49 15.72
N SER A 11 -2.20 1.44 14.73
CA SER A 11 -2.04 0.80 13.41
C SER A 11 -1.87 -0.72 13.40
N GLN A 12 -2.98 -1.46 13.55
CA GLN A 12 -3.00 -2.92 13.42
C GLN A 12 -3.46 -3.35 12.02
N ALA A 13 -2.81 -4.37 11.47
CA ALA A 13 -3.11 -4.90 10.15
C ALA A 13 -3.75 -6.30 10.23
N ALA A 14 -4.88 -6.51 9.53
CA ALA A 14 -5.58 -7.79 9.48
C ALA A 14 -5.62 -8.35 8.04
N PHE A 15 -5.43 -9.64 7.84
CA PHE A 15 -5.18 -10.24 6.52
C PHE A 15 -6.36 -11.06 6.00
N VAL A 16 -6.62 -11.02 4.69
CA VAL A 16 -7.68 -11.83 4.04
C VAL A 16 -7.18 -12.47 2.73
N GLY A 17 -7.29 -13.81 2.62
CA GLY A 17 -7.00 -14.63 1.42
C GLY A 17 -5.74 -15.52 1.49
N PHE A 18 -5.72 -16.63 0.73
CA PHE A 18 -4.64 -17.65 0.77
C PHE A 18 -4.21 -18.13 -0.65
N ARG A 19 -2.90 -18.06 -0.94
CA ARG A 19 -2.10 -19.02 -1.77
C ARG A 19 -0.63 -18.58 -1.81
N GLY A 20 0.29 -19.41 -1.29
CA GLY A 20 1.73 -19.11 -1.26
C GLY A 20 2.07 -17.92 -0.36
N ARG A 21 3.34 -17.53 -0.26
CA ARG A 21 3.82 -16.40 0.58
C ARG A 21 3.21 -15.02 0.21
N GLU A 22 2.34 -14.98 -0.80
CA GLU A 22 1.67 -13.82 -1.36
C GLU A 22 0.21 -13.77 -0.89
N ARG A 23 -0.16 -12.68 -0.22
CA ARG A 23 -1.52 -12.40 0.24
C ARG A 23 -2.19 -11.41 -0.71
N ALA A 24 -3.48 -11.63 -0.95
CA ALA A 24 -4.26 -10.79 -1.85
C ALA A 24 -4.58 -9.41 -1.25
N SER A 25 -4.69 -9.32 0.08
CA SER A 25 -5.17 -8.10 0.74
C SER A 25 -4.93 -8.01 2.26
N VAL A 26 -4.98 -6.78 2.78
CA VAL A 26 -4.77 -6.40 4.19
C VAL A 26 -5.65 -5.21 4.57
N PHE A 27 -6.29 -5.25 5.73
CA PHE A 27 -6.87 -4.08 6.40
C PHE A 27 -5.82 -3.40 7.26
N ILE A 28 -5.79 -2.07 7.28
CA ILE A 28 -4.97 -1.27 8.17
C ILE A 28 -5.87 -0.32 8.95
N LYS A 29 -5.46 0.02 10.18
CA LYS A 29 -6.11 1.06 10.97
C LYS A 29 -5.29 2.36 10.93
N ARG A 30 -5.89 3.46 10.49
CA ARG A 30 -5.32 4.82 10.54
C ARG A 30 -6.17 5.67 11.47
N GLY A 31 -5.73 5.86 12.71
CA GLY A 31 -6.55 6.55 13.72
C GLY A 31 -7.87 5.81 13.97
N ARG A 32 -9.00 6.43 13.63
CA ARG A 32 -10.34 5.82 13.72
C ARG A 32 -10.77 5.11 12.43
N ASP A 33 -10.07 5.32 11.33
CA ASP A 33 -10.45 4.80 10.03
C ASP A 33 -9.80 3.43 9.78
N MET A 34 -10.57 2.52 9.18
CA MET A 34 -10.04 1.29 8.61
C MET A 34 -9.92 1.44 7.11
N GLU A 35 -8.73 1.17 6.58
CA GLU A 35 -8.45 1.20 5.15
C GLU A 35 -8.12 -0.21 4.67
N TYR A 36 -8.75 -0.63 3.58
CA TYR A 36 -8.49 -1.91 2.95
C TYR A 36 -7.50 -1.74 1.80
N ILE A 37 -6.38 -2.46 1.85
CA ILE A 37 -5.33 -2.48 0.84
C ILE A 37 -5.36 -3.82 0.12
N ARG A 38 -5.45 -3.79 -1.22
CA ARG A 38 -5.38 -4.99 -2.06
C ARG A 38 -4.66 -4.72 -3.36
N ARG A 39 -4.28 -5.80 -4.04
CA ARG A 39 -3.77 -5.75 -5.42
C ARG A 39 -4.68 -4.90 -6.31
N GLY A 40 -4.04 -4.07 -7.15
CA GLY A 40 -4.67 -3.18 -8.12
C GLY A 40 -5.12 -1.84 -7.55
N MET A 41 -5.04 -1.61 -6.24
CA MET A 41 -5.29 -0.28 -5.68
C MET A 41 -4.15 0.68 -5.97
N SER A 42 -4.51 1.94 -6.21
CA SER A 42 -3.56 3.03 -6.41
C SER A 42 -3.63 4.00 -5.24
N PHE A 43 -2.46 4.47 -4.83
CA PHE A 43 -2.27 5.48 -3.80
C PHE A 43 -1.39 6.58 -4.36
N ARG A 44 -1.59 7.80 -3.89
CA ARG A 44 -0.93 9.00 -4.38
C ARG A 44 -0.14 9.68 -3.26
N ARG A 45 0.96 10.30 -3.66
CA ARG A 45 1.71 11.26 -2.87
C ARG A 45 2.05 12.46 -3.74
N VAL A 46 1.75 13.66 -3.25
CA VAL A 46 2.26 14.91 -3.83
C VAL A 46 3.57 15.27 -3.14
N LYS A 47 4.62 15.51 -3.92
CA LYS A 47 5.92 15.95 -3.41
C LYS A 47 6.02 17.48 -3.32
N PRO A 48 6.98 18.02 -2.55
CA PRO A 48 7.20 19.47 -2.44
C PRO A 48 7.46 20.17 -3.80
N ASP A 49 8.07 19.46 -4.76
CA ASP A 49 8.30 19.93 -6.13
C ASP A 49 7.05 19.86 -7.03
N ARG A 50 5.88 19.58 -6.44
CA ARG A 50 4.59 19.35 -7.10
C ARG A 50 4.58 18.14 -8.05
N SER A 51 5.59 17.28 -8.02
CA SER A 51 5.51 16.00 -8.70
C SER A 51 4.50 15.09 -8.00
N ILE A 52 3.80 14.29 -8.79
CA ILE A 52 2.78 13.35 -8.33
C ILE A 52 3.35 11.95 -8.51
N GLU A 53 3.46 11.21 -7.41
CA GLU A 53 3.72 9.78 -7.46
C GLU A 53 2.42 9.03 -7.26
N THR A 54 2.10 8.14 -8.19
CA THR A 54 0.96 7.21 -8.11
C THR A 54 1.53 5.80 -7.96
N ALA A 55 1.43 5.25 -6.76
CA ALA A 55 1.86 3.89 -6.42
C ALA A 55 0.70 2.91 -6.58
N LYS A 56 0.86 1.92 -7.47
CA LYS A 56 -0.11 0.85 -7.70
C LYS A 56 0.35 -0.46 -7.04
N VAL A 57 -0.47 -0.98 -6.15
CA VAL A 57 -0.20 -2.20 -5.39
C VAL A 57 -0.24 -3.41 -6.32
N LEU A 58 0.87 -4.13 -6.39
CA LEU A 58 1.00 -5.39 -7.13
C LEU A 58 0.64 -6.57 -6.23
N SER A 59 1.14 -6.60 -5.00
CA SER A 59 0.77 -7.60 -4.00
C SER A 59 1.20 -7.22 -2.58
N VAL A 60 0.73 -7.99 -1.59
CA VAL A 60 1.18 -7.89 -0.21
C VAL A 60 1.79 -9.23 0.21
N VAL A 61 3.04 -9.23 0.67
CA VAL A 61 3.79 -10.44 1.04
C VAL A 61 4.23 -10.36 2.49
N MET A 62 4.41 -11.50 3.15
CA MET A 62 5.04 -11.56 4.47
C MET A 62 6.52 -11.89 4.30
N ASP A 63 7.38 -11.24 5.06
CA ASP A 63 8.79 -11.67 5.16
C ASP A 63 8.95 -12.83 6.17
N GLY A 64 10.20 -13.25 6.38
CA GLY A 64 10.53 -14.30 7.35
C GLY A 64 10.21 -13.93 8.81
N GLN A 65 10.03 -12.64 9.12
CA GLN A 65 9.72 -12.10 10.44
C GLN A 65 8.24 -11.78 10.63
N GLN A 66 7.38 -12.18 9.69
CA GLN A 66 5.95 -11.85 9.70
C GLN A 66 5.67 -10.33 9.64
N ILE A 67 6.54 -9.57 9.00
CA ILE A 67 6.30 -8.17 8.68
C ILE A 67 5.65 -8.09 7.28
N PRO A 68 4.47 -7.47 7.15
CA PRO A 68 3.83 -7.30 5.85
C PRO A 68 4.59 -6.29 5.00
N HIS A 69 4.80 -6.64 3.74
CA HIS A 69 5.46 -5.84 2.72
C HIS A 69 4.55 -5.66 1.52
N VAL A 70 4.50 -4.45 0.98
CA VAL A 70 3.75 -4.10 -0.23
C VAL A 70 4.73 -4.09 -1.40
N ARG A 71 4.46 -4.90 -2.42
CA ARG A 71 5.11 -4.81 -3.72
C ARG A 71 4.28 -3.90 -4.61
N TYR A 72 4.89 -2.92 -5.25
CA TYR A 72 4.17 -1.90 -6.02
C TYR A 72 4.98 -1.37 -7.20
N GLU A 73 4.29 -0.78 -8.18
CA GLU A 73 4.87 0.03 -9.25
C GLU A 73 4.52 1.51 -9.01
N ILE A 74 5.35 2.44 -9.48
CA ILE A 74 5.09 3.88 -9.40
C ILE A 74 4.99 4.49 -10.80
N ASN A 75 4.04 5.40 -10.96
CA ASN A 75 4.02 6.36 -12.05
C ASN A 75 4.35 7.74 -11.46
N VAL A 76 5.28 8.47 -12.08
CA VAL A 76 5.70 9.80 -11.64
C VAL A 76 5.36 10.81 -12.73
N GLU A 77 4.52 11.78 -12.37
CA GLU A 77 4.18 12.93 -13.19
C GLU A 77 4.90 14.16 -12.64
N ARG A 78 5.61 14.89 -13.50
CA ARG A 78 6.33 16.12 -13.10
C ARG A 78 5.74 17.30 -13.87
N PRO A 79 5.43 18.44 -13.22
CA PRO A 79 4.92 19.61 -13.93
C PRO A 79 5.84 20.09 -15.06
N SER A 80 7.15 19.92 -14.91
CA SER A 80 8.16 20.33 -15.88
C SER A 80 8.39 19.33 -17.03
N ARG A 81 7.72 18.18 -17.05
CA ARG A 81 7.90 17.15 -18.09
C ARG A 81 6.55 16.54 -18.47
N ALA A 82 6.22 16.56 -19.76
CA ALA A 82 5.01 15.93 -20.28
C ALA A 82 5.01 14.39 -20.17
N ALA A 83 6.19 13.76 -20.10
CA ALA A 83 6.32 12.32 -20.04
C ALA A 83 6.09 11.79 -18.61
N VAL A 84 5.18 10.82 -18.47
CA VAL A 84 5.00 10.03 -17.25
C VAL A 84 6.10 8.99 -17.15
N PHE A 85 6.82 8.97 -16.03
CA PHE A 85 7.88 7.99 -15.78
C PHE A 85 7.31 6.81 -14.99
N LYS A 86 7.45 5.59 -15.52
CA LYS A 86 7.08 4.36 -14.80
C LYS A 86 8.31 3.73 -14.18
N ASP A 87 8.20 3.29 -12.93
CA ASP A 87 9.29 2.64 -12.21
C ASP A 87 8.78 1.54 -11.25
N GLY A 88 9.62 0.53 -11.03
CA GLY A 88 9.32 -0.64 -10.22
C GLY A 88 9.55 -1.97 -10.95
N PRO A 89 9.28 -3.10 -10.28
CA PRO A 89 8.60 -3.22 -8.99
C PRO A 89 9.49 -2.85 -7.78
N ARG A 90 8.93 -2.09 -6.84
CA ARG A 90 9.53 -1.72 -5.55
C ARG A 90 8.86 -2.51 -4.42
N ILE A 91 9.54 -2.60 -3.28
CA ILE A 91 9.01 -3.23 -2.06
C ILE A 91 9.24 -2.29 -0.88
N LEU A 92 8.20 -2.08 -0.08
CA LEU A 92 8.26 -1.40 1.22
C LEU A 92 7.53 -2.23 2.26
N SER A 93 7.88 -2.07 3.55
CA SER A 93 6.98 -2.53 4.61
C SER A 93 5.63 -1.83 4.48
N LEU A 94 4.57 -2.49 4.92
CA LEU A 94 3.21 -1.95 4.87
C LEU A 94 3.11 -0.62 5.62
N SER A 95 3.73 -0.51 6.79
CA SER A 95 3.75 0.74 7.57
C SER A 95 4.36 1.88 6.76
N THR A 96 5.57 1.69 6.24
CA THR A 96 6.27 2.71 5.45
C THR A 96 5.50 3.05 4.17
N PHE A 97 4.92 2.07 3.50
CA PHE A 97 4.07 2.31 2.33
C PHE A 97 2.89 3.22 2.68
N THR A 98 2.18 2.91 3.77
CA THR A 98 0.99 3.66 4.20
C THR A 98 1.34 5.05 4.71
N ASP A 99 2.49 5.22 5.35
CA ASP A 99 2.97 6.53 5.78
C ASP A 99 3.37 7.41 4.59
N THR A 100 3.94 6.80 3.55
CA THR A 100 4.40 7.48 2.34
C THR A 100 3.25 7.87 1.42
N TYR A 101 2.31 6.95 1.17
CA TYR A 101 1.20 7.13 0.25
C TYR A 101 -0.13 7.16 1.02
N ARG A 102 -0.55 8.36 1.41
CA ARG A 102 -1.72 8.60 2.27
C ARG A 102 -3.01 8.85 1.51
N GLU A 103 -2.92 9.35 0.28
CA GLU A 103 -4.10 9.65 -0.52
C GLU A 103 -4.47 8.43 -1.35
N ARG A 104 -5.71 7.97 -1.26
CA ARG A 104 -6.20 6.92 -2.16
C ARG A 104 -6.50 7.53 -3.52
N GLY A 105 -5.92 6.96 -4.59
CA GLY A 105 -6.25 7.36 -5.96
C GLY A 105 -7.69 6.97 -6.28
N GLY A 106 -8.45 7.93 -6.84
CA GLY A 106 -9.75 7.65 -7.46
C GLY A 106 -9.58 6.66 -8.60
N ARG A 107 -10.55 5.74 -8.73
CA ARG A 107 -10.60 4.73 -9.79
C ARG A 107 -10.64 5.36 -11.17
#